data_AF-A0A1F6DW14-F1
#
_entry.id   AF-A0A1F6DW14-F1
#
_cell.length_a   1.000
_cell.length_b   1.000
_cell.length_c   1.000
_cell.angle_alpha   90.00
_cell.angle_beta   90.00
_cell.angle_gamma   90.00
#
_symmetry.space_group_name_H-M   'P 1'
#
loop_
_entity.id
_entity.type
_entity.pdbx_description
1 polymer ?
#
loop_
_entity_poly.entity_id
_entity_poly.type
_entity_poly.pdbx_seq_one_letter_code
_entity_poly.pdbx_strand_id
1 'polypeptide(L)'
;MSDRFEGIVANVIAGKGDQGFVRPSSISPARENPRAVAPPIKRGDGPHVHINDFIDSTTVFCEESRISFEFAPDHARPGSVRASRIKLIRL
;
A
#
# COMPACT_ATOMS: atom_id res chain seq x y z
N MET A 1 9.96 -12.23 -9.30
CA MET A 1 8.49 -12.23 -9.38
C MET A 1 7.99 -11.41 -8.22
N SER A 2 7.21 -10.36 -8.48
CA SER A 2 6.69 -9.45 -7.44
C SER A 2 5.19 -9.60 -7.35
N ASP A 3 4.70 -9.85 -6.15
CA ASP A 3 3.29 -10.04 -5.86
C ASP A 3 2.62 -8.68 -5.64
N ARG A 4 1.77 -8.26 -6.59
CA ARG A 4 1.02 -7.01 -6.51
C ARG A 4 -0.35 -7.20 -5.89
N PHE A 5 -0.73 -6.24 -5.06
CA PHE A 5 -1.99 -6.19 -4.34
C PHE A 5 -2.70 -4.88 -4.64
N GLU A 6 -4.03 -4.90 -4.56
CA GLU A 6 -4.84 -3.69 -4.65
C GLU A 6 -5.37 -3.29 -3.28
N GLY A 7 -5.51 -1.99 -3.08
CA GLY A 7 -6.06 -1.44 -1.84
C GLY A 7 -6.58 -0.03 -2.03
N ILE A 8 -7.21 0.44 -0.97
CA ILE A 8 -7.75 1.78 -0.85
C ILE A 8 -6.92 2.50 0.20
N VAL A 9 -6.41 3.69 -0.11
CA VAL A 9 -5.76 4.53 0.90
C VAL A 9 -6.80 4.93 1.94
N ALA A 10 -6.52 4.65 3.20
CA ALA A 10 -7.32 5.05 4.33
C ALA A 10 -6.47 5.90 5.26
N ASN A 11 -7.00 7.04 5.70
CA ASN A 11 -6.36 7.92 6.66
C ASN A 11 -5.02 8.48 6.13
N VAL A 12 -5.12 9.55 5.33
CA VAL A 12 -3.96 10.34 4.89
C VAL A 12 -3.65 11.36 5.97
N ILE A 13 -2.43 11.29 6.51
CA ILE A 13 -1.95 12.22 7.52
C ILE A 13 -1.27 13.37 6.78
N ALA A 14 -1.98 14.50 6.67
CA ALA A 14 -1.46 15.71 6.03
C ALA A 14 -0.34 16.34 6.89
N GLY A 15 0.87 16.43 6.33
CA GLY A 15 2.03 17.09 6.94
C GLY A 15 3.26 16.19 7.11
N LYS A 16 4.43 16.71 6.68
CA LYS A 16 5.75 16.04 6.64
C LYS A 16 5.72 14.66 5.96
N GLY A 17 5.56 14.68 4.64
CA GLY A 17 5.90 13.54 3.76
C GLY A 17 4.76 12.60 3.42
N ASP A 18 3.52 13.10 3.36
CA ASP A 18 2.31 12.41 2.85
C ASP A 18 2.32 10.90 3.15
N GLN A 19 2.04 10.60 4.42
CA GLN A 19 1.98 9.24 4.97
C GLN A 19 0.53 8.85 5.18
N GLY A 20 0.26 7.55 5.14
CA GLY A 20 -1.07 7.03 5.46
C GLY A 20 -1.08 5.52 5.63
N PHE A 21 -2.27 4.96 5.64
CA PHE A 21 -2.45 3.51 5.68
C PHE A 21 -3.22 3.04 4.45
N VAL A 22 -3.01 1.79 4.06
CA VAL A 22 -3.81 1.19 2.99
C VAL A 22 -4.71 0.14 3.61
N ARG A 23 -6.00 0.18 3.29
CA ARG A 23 -6.91 -0.93 3.49
C ARG A 23 -6.83 -1.82 2.25
N PRO A 24 -6.19 -3.00 2.33
CA PRO A 24 -6.18 -3.92 1.19
C PRO A 24 -7.61 -4.31 0.85
N SER A 25 -8.04 -4.14 -0.40
CA SER A 25 -9.37 -4.54 -0.83
C SER A 25 -9.36 -6.06 -0.96
N SER A 26 -9.93 -6.76 0.03
CA SER A 26 -10.03 -8.23 0.10
C SER A 26 -8.77 -8.92 -0.42
N ILE A 27 -7.74 -9.11 0.42
CA ILE A 27 -6.52 -9.95 0.25
C ILE A 27 -6.60 -11.06 -0.82
N SER A 28 -6.69 -10.63 -2.06
CA SER A 28 -6.76 -11.44 -3.25
C SER A 28 -5.61 -10.87 -4.03
N PRO A 29 -4.54 -11.64 -4.25
CA PRO A 29 -3.48 -11.16 -5.10
C PRO A 29 -4.09 -10.69 -6.41
N ALA A 30 -3.56 -9.59 -6.96
CA ALA A 30 -3.94 -9.18 -8.29
C ALA A 30 -3.89 -10.43 -9.19
N ARG A 31 -4.92 -10.63 -10.01
CA ARG A 31 -5.17 -11.86 -10.80
C ARG A 31 -3.95 -12.38 -11.57
N GLU A 32 -2.91 -11.57 -11.70
CA GLU A 32 -1.62 -11.86 -12.30
C GLU A 32 -0.74 -12.86 -11.51
N ASN A 33 -0.94 -13.08 -10.20
CA ASN A 33 -0.14 -14.08 -9.47
C ASN A 33 -0.96 -14.90 -8.43
N PRO A 34 -1.57 -16.03 -8.82
CA PRO A 34 -2.47 -16.82 -7.95
C PRO A 34 -1.78 -17.51 -6.76
N ARG A 35 -0.45 -17.42 -6.64
CA ARG A 35 0.33 -17.97 -5.52
C ARG A 35 0.64 -16.95 -4.42
N ALA A 36 0.37 -15.68 -4.68
CA ALA A 36 0.69 -14.58 -3.81
C ALA A 36 -0.31 -14.49 -2.65
N VAL A 37 0.06 -14.98 -1.47
CA VAL A 37 -0.75 -14.82 -0.26
C VAL A 37 -0.32 -13.54 0.43
N ALA A 38 -1.26 -12.60 0.62
CA ALA A 38 -0.97 -11.41 1.41
C ALA A 38 -0.51 -11.84 2.82
N PRO A 39 0.59 -11.28 3.34
CA PRO A 39 1.04 -11.59 4.70
C PRO A 39 -0.08 -11.31 5.72
N PRO A 40 -0.15 -12.04 6.85
CA PRO A 40 -1.18 -11.84 7.86
C PRO A 40 -1.01 -10.46 8.50
N ILE A 41 -1.86 -9.52 8.08
CA ILE A 41 -1.91 -8.16 8.62
C ILE A 41 -2.98 -8.15 9.71
N LYS A 42 -2.63 -7.69 10.92
CA LYS A 42 -3.61 -7.55 12.02
C LYS A 42 -4.71 -6.57 11.58
N ARG A 43 -5.99 -6.92 11.80
CA ARG A 43 -7.11 -6.02 11.54
C ARG A 43 -6.89 -4.70 12.30
N GLY A 44 -6.64 -3.62 11.57
CA GLY A 44 -6.35 -2.30 12.14
C GLY A 44 -4.96 -1.74 11.83
N ASP A 45 -4.00 -2.60 11.45
CA ASP A 45 -2.61 -2.23 11.10
C ASP A 45 -2.36 -2.42 9.59
N GLY A 46 -3.14 -1.78 8.72
CA GLY A 46 -2.91 -1.84 7.26
C GLY A 46 -1.47 -1.48 6.88
N PRO A 47 -0.93 -1.94 5.72
CA PRO A 47 0.42 -1.59 5.31
C PRO A 47 0.56 -0.07 5.22
N HIS A 48 1.66 0.44 5.77
CA HIS A 48 1.97 1.86 5.77
C HIS A 48 2.29 2.32 4.33
N VAL A 49 1.77 3.48 3.93
CA VAL A 49 2.05 4.10 2.62
C VAL A 49 2.77 5.42 2.83
N HIS A 50 3.74 5.69 1.97
CA HIS A 50 4.48 6.95 1.90
C HIS A 50 4.54 7.43 0.45
N ILE A 51 4.46 8.74 0.21
CA ILE A 51 4.52 9.29 -1.16
C ILE A 51 5.78 8.88 -1.95
N ASN A 52 6.93 8.74 -1.29
CA ASN A 52 8.18 8.27 -1.90
C ASN A 52 8.13 6.81 -2.37
N ASP A 53 7.15 6.02 -1.91
CA ASP A 53 6.96 4.65 -2.37
C ASP A 53 6.15 4.56 -3.67
N PHE A 54 5.61 5.69 -4.16
CA PHE A 54 5.00 5.77 -5.48
C PHE A 54 6.06 5.77 -6.57
N ILE A 55 5.81 4.98 -7.61
CA ILE A 55 6.71 4.89 -8.78
C ILE A 55 6.77 6.22 -9.53
N ASP A 56 5.69 7.00 -9.48
CA ASP A 56 5.60 8.32 -10.09
C ASP A 56 5.68 9.40 -9.00
N SER A 57 6.76 10.17 -9.04
CA SER A 57 7.09 11.23 -8.09
C SER A 57 6.14 12.43 -8.13
N THR A 58 5.25 12.49 -9.11
CA THR A 58 4.23 13.55 -9.23
C THR A 58 2.87 13.12 -8.65
N THR A 59 2.77 11.89 -8.15
CA THR A 59 1.50 11.34 -7.68
C THR A 59 1.10 11.97 -6.35
N VAL A 60 -0.03 12.66 -6.34
CA VAL A 60 -0.78 13.01 -5.13
C VAL A 60 -1.85 11.96 -4.92
N PHE A 61 -2.00 11.46 -3.70
CA PHE A 61 -3.06 10.53 -3.33
C PHE A 61 -3.89 11.11 -2.18
N CYS A 62 -5.16 10.78 -2.15
CA CYS A 62 -6.08 11.19 -1.09
C CYS A 62 -6.64 9.96 -0.37
N GLU A 63 -7.37 10.19 0.72
CA GLU A 63 -8.22 9.14 1.26
C GLU A 63 -9.15 8.61 0.16
N GLU A 64 -9.45 7.32 0.22
CA GLU A 64 -10.29 6.60 -0.75
C GLU A 64 -9.66 6.36 -2.14
N SER A 65 -8.47 6.90 -2.40
CA SER A 65 -7.70 6.59 -3.63
C SER A 65 -7.44 5.09 -3.76
N ARG A 66 -7.74 4.52 -4.94
CA ARG A 66 -7.42 3.12 -5.25
C ARG A 66 -6.00 3.01 -5.79
N ILE A 67 -5.21 2.13 -5.19
CA ILE A 67 -3.80 1.92 -5.52
C ILE A 67 -3.49 0.44 -5.72
N SER A 68 -2.44 0.16 -6.48
CA SER A 68 -1.74 -1.13 -6.52
C SER A 68 -0.39 -0.99 -5.85
N PHE A 69 0.07 -2.00 -5.12
CA PHE A 69 1.31 -1.97 -4.36
C PHE A 69 1.90 -3.37 -4.14
N GLU A 70 3.15 -3.42 -3.71
CA GLU A 70 3.86 -4.63 -3.29
C GLU A 70 4.17 -4.53 -1.79
N PHE A 71 4.08 -5.63 -1.05
CA PHE A 71 4.49 -5.64 0.35
C PHE A 71 6.01 -5.58 0.47
N ALA A 72 6.51 -4.64 1.26
CA ALA A 72 7.91 -4.58 1.66
C ALA A 72 8.02 -4.52 3.20
N PRO A 73 9.16 -4.94 3.78
CA PRO A 73 9.44 -4.69 5.18
C PRO A 73 9.44 -3.19 5.48
N ASP A 74 8.82 -2.80 6.60
CA ASP A 74 8.92 -1.43 7.10
C ASP A 74 10.19 -1.29 7.96
N HIS A 75 11.15 -0.49 7.48
CA HIS A 75 12.39 -0.23 8.21
C HIS A 75 12.21 0.75 9.38
N ALA A 76 11.18 1.60 9.34
CA ALA A 76 10.85 2.51 10.43
C ALA A 76 10.08 1.79 11.56
N ARG A 77 9.36 0.72 11.23
CA ARG A 77 8.57 -0.09 12.17
C ARG A 77 8.95 -1.58 12.06
N PRO A 78 9.97 -2.03 12.80
CA PRO A 78 10.37 -3.43 12.80
C PRO A 78 9.19 -4.36 13.13
N GLY A 79 8.94 -5.36 12.27
CA GLY A 79 7.81 -6.29 12.41
C GLY A 79 6.52 -5.84 11.72
N SER A 80 6.51 -4.67 11.08
CA SER A 80 5.43 -4.19 10.23
C SER A 80 5.79 -4.28 8.74
N VAL A 81 4.76 -4.18 7.90
CA VAL A 81 4.90 -4.12 6.44
C VAL A 81 4.47 -2.76 5.91
N ARG A 82 5.12 -2.32 4.83
CA ARG A 82 4.76 -1.12 4.07
C ARG A 82 4.36 -1.48 2.64
N ALA A 83 3.56 -0.61 2.05
CA ALA A 83 3.26 -0.62 0.63
C ALA A 83 4.45 0.00 -0.12
N SER A 84 4.96 -0.70 -1.13
CA SER A 84 6.07 -0.26 -1.97
C SER A 84 5.71 -0.36 -3.44
N ARG A 85 6.47 0.33 -4.30
CA ARG A 85 6.26 0.33 -5.76
C ARG A 85 4.80 0.64 -6.12
N ILE A 86 4.27 1.67 -5.45
CA ILE A 86 2.87 2.01 -5.47
C ILE A 86 2.53 2.66 -6.80
N LYS A 87 1.39 2.28 -7.37
CA LYS A 87 0.81 2.91 -8.55
C LYS A 87 -0.67 3.23 -8.29
N LEU A 88 -1.02 4.49 -8.50
CA LEU A 88 -2.41 4.94 -8.44
C LEU A 88 -3.22 4.31 -9.58
N ILE A 89 -4.36 3.72 -9.25
CA ILE A 89 -5.29 3.10 -10.19
C ILE A 89 -6.41 4.09 -10.53
N ARG A 90 -6.97 4.76 -9.51
CA ARG A 90 -8.08 5.71 -9.66
C ARG A 90 -8.17 6.66 -8.45
N LEU A 91 -8.46 7.94 -8.71
CA LEU A 91 -8.85 8.94 -7.73
C LEU A 91 -10.36 8.85 -7.43
#